data_AF-A0A1M5PUM4-F1
#
_entry.id   AF-A0A1M5PUM4-F1
#
_cell.length_a   1.000
_cell.length_b   1.000
_cell.length_c   1.000
_cell.angle_alpha   90.00
_cell.angle_beta   90.00
_cell.angle_gamma   90.00
#
_symmetry.space_group_name_H-M   'P 1'
#
loop_
_entity.id
_entity.type
_entity.pdbx_description
1 polymer ?
#
loop_
_entity_poly.entity_id
_entity_poly.type
_entity_poly.pdbx_seq_one_letter_code
_entity_poly.pdbx_strand_id
1 'polypeptide(L)'
;MNIFVEKSGITRRQFFKGAGILAATAVFAGVLAKIGIDIYKASDKYIEKRIAGLYTLDEKMTIRKSHENPEIIQIYKEFLSPGEVRPLSEKAHHLLHTKYGNDIPKLITELTAHGGHHAA
;
A
#
# COMPACT_ATOMS: atom_id res chain seq x y z
N MET A 1 38.13 -17.06 -59.63
CA MET A 1 36.84 -17.76 -59.52
C MET A 1 36.85 -18.62 -58.27
N ASN A 2 36.53 -18.04 -57.11
CA ASN A 2 36.32 -18.79 -55.86
C ASN A 2 34.86 -18.58 -55.45
N ILE A 3 33.97 -19.41 -55.99
CA ILE A 3 32.51 -19.28 -55.82
C ILE A 3 31.92 -20.28 -54.82
N PHE A 4 32.76 -21.12 -54.20
CA PHE A 4 32.33 -22.10 -53.21
C PHE A 4 33.32 -22.16 -52.04
N VAL A 5 33.28 -21.16 -51.16
CA VAL A 5 33.78 -21.30 -49.78
C VAL A 5 32.59 -21.74 -48.94
N GLU A 6 32.42 -23.05 -48.80
CA GLU A 6 31.38 -23.63 -47.95
C GLU A 6 31.69 -23.27 -46.49
N LYS A 7 30.80 -22.49 -45.86
CA LYS A 7 30.94 -22.08 -44.47
C LYS A 7 30.80 -23.33 -43.60
N SER A 8 31.87 -23.75 -42.92
CA SER A 8 31.88 -24.98 -42.10
C SER A 8 30.69 -25.02 -41.14
N GLY A 9 29.77 -25.97 -41.33
CA GLY A 9 28.57 -26.13 -40.53
C GLY A 9 28.85 -26.56 -39.08
N ILE A 10 27.82 -26.50 -38.24
CA ILE A 10 27.89 -26.93 -36.83
C ILE A 10 28.14 -28.44 -36.78
N THR A 11 29.17 -28.87 -36.06
CA THR A 11 29.46 -30.30 -35.89
C THR A 11 28.44 -30.95 -34.93
N ARG A 12 28.16 -32.26 -35.11
CA ARG A 12 27.22 -33.02 -34.24
C ARG A 12 27.53 -32.85 -32.74
N ARG A 13 28.81 -32.81 -32.37
CA ARG A 13 29.28 -32.59 -30.99
C ARG A 13 28.93 -31.19 -30.47
N GLN A 14 29.10 -30.16 -31.30
CA GLN A 14 28.71 -28.79 -30.94
C GLN A 14 27.20 -28.66 -30.82
N PHE A 15 26.44 -29.35 -31.68
CA PHE A 15 24.98 -29.41 -31.59
C PHE A 15 24.53 -30.05 -30.26
N PHE A 16 25.03 -31.23 -29.89
CA PHE A 16 24.65 -31.89 -28.63
C PHE A 16 25.05 -31.08 -27.39
N LYS A 17 26.23 -30.42 -27.40
CA LYS A 17 26.65 -29.52 -26.32
C LYS A 17 25.73 -28.31 -26.20
N GLY A 18 25.40 -27.66 -27.32
CA GLY A 18 24.51 -26.51 -27.36
C GLY A 18 23.10 -26.86 -26.88
N ALA A 19 22.54 -27.97 -27.37
CA ALA A 19 21.23 -28.47 -26.95
C ALA A 19 21.19 -28.81 -25.45
N GLY A 20 22.23 -29.46 -24.92
CA GLY A 20 22.33 -29.76 -23.50
C GLY A 20 22.40 -28.52 -22.61
N ILE A 21 23.18 -27.51 -23.00
CA ILE A 21 23.26 -26.23 -22.28
C ILE A 21 21.91 -25.52 -22.30
N LEU A 22 21.23 -25.46 -23.46
CA LEU A 22 19.91 -24.85 -23.58
C LEU A 22 18.85 -25.52 -22.71
N ALA A 23 18.86 -26.85 -22.65
CA ALA A 23 17.95 -27.59 -21.77
C ALA A 23 18.23 -27.28 -20.29
N ALA A 24 19.50 -27.27 -19.89
CA ALA A 24 19.89 -26.97 -18.51
C ALA A 24 19.52 -25.54 -18.11
N THR A 25 19.74 -24.55 -18.99
CA THR A 25 19.38 -23.15 -18.70
C THR A 25 17.87 -22.95 -18.62
N ALA A 26 17.08 -23.60 -19.48
CA ALA A 26 15.62 -23.55 -19.42
C ALA A 26 15.07 -24.14 -18.12
N VAL A 27 15.59 -25.28 -17.67
CA VAL A 27 15.21 -25.89 -16.39
C VAL A 27 15.59 -24.97 -15.23
N PHE A 28 16.82 -24.43 -15.23
CA PHE A 28 17.27 -23.53 -14.18
C PHE A 28 16.43 -22.25 -14.09
N ALA A 29 16.13 -21.63 -15.23
CA ALA A 29 15.25 -20.45 -15.30
C ALA A 29 13.84 -20.78 -14.80
N GLY A 30 13.28 -21.94 -15.16
CA GLY A 30 11.97 -22.38 -14.68
C GLY A 30 11.93 -22.58 -13.16
N VAL A 31 12.98 -23.16 -12.56
CA VAL A 31 13.08 -23.34 -11.11
C VAL A 31 13.15 -22.00 -10.39
N LEU A 32 13.98 -21.05 -10.88
CA LEU A 32 14.06 -19.72 -10.29
C LEU A 32 12.74 -18.95 -10.40
N ALA A 33 12.09 -18.99 -11.56
CA ALA A 33 10.78 -18.37 -11.76
C ALA A 33 9.73 -18.96 -10.80
N LYS A 34 9.71 -20.28 -10.62
CA LYS A 34 8.80 -20.95 -9.68
C LYS A 34 9.03 -20.46 -8.24
N ILE A 35 10.29 -20.39 -7.79
CA ILE A 35 10.62 -19.89 -6.44
C ILE A 35 10.10 -18.46 -6.26
N GLY A 36 10.31 -17.57 -7.24
CA GLY A 36 9.80 -16.21 -7.19
C GLY A 36 8.27 -16.13 -7.10
N ILE A 37 7.56 -16.92 -7.92
CA ILE A 37 6.09 -16.98 -7.90
C ILE A 37 5.56 -17.55 -6.58
N ASP A 38 6.19 -18.58 -6.03
CA ASP A 38 5.76 -19.20 -4.78
C ASP A 38 5.95 -18.26 -3.58
N ILE A 39 7.05 -17.50 -3.53
CA ILE A 39 7.28 -16.47 -2.50
C ILE A 39 6.20 -15.38 -2.58
N TYR A 40 5.88 -14.91 -3.79
CA TYR A 40 4.82 -13.93 -4.00
C TYR A 40 3.45 -14.45 -3.55
N LYS A 41 3.08 -15.68 -3.93
CA LYS A 41 1.81 -16.28 -3.49
C LYS A 41 1.75 -16.54 -1.99
N ALA A 42 2.88 -16.81 -1.34
CA ALA A 42 2.93 -17.04 0.10
C ALA A 42 2.56 -15.79 0.91
N SER A 43 2.82 -14.56 0.41
CA SER A 43 2.44 -13.34 1.12
C SER A 43 0.92 -13.11 1.16
N ASP A 44 0.21 -13.50 0.11
CA ASP A 44 -1.24 -13.25 -0.01
C ASP A 44 -2.01 -13.93 1.11
N LYS A 45 -1.64 -15.16 1.47
CA LYS A 45 -2.27 -15.92 2.56
C LYS A 45 -2.18 -15.21 3.91
N TYR A 46 -1.09 -14.49 4.19
CA TYR A 46 -0.97 -13.74 5.45
C TYR A 46 -1.80 -12.47 5.44
N ILE A 47 -1.88 -11.80 4.29
CA ILE A 47 -2.72 -10.61 4.10
C ILE A 47 -4.19 -10.99 4.29
N GLU A 48 -4.65 -12.05 3.62
CA GLU A 48 -6.02 -12.56 3.75
C GLU A 48 -6.39 -12.91 5.19
N LYS A 49 -5.50 -13.59 5.92
CA LYS A 49 -5.73 -13.93 7.32
C LYS A 49 -5.86 -12.69 8.22
N ARG A 50 -5.05 -11.65 7.99
CA ARG A 50 -5.13 -10.39 8.74
C ARG A 50 -6.44 -9.68 8.46
N ILE A 51 -6.84 -9.61 7.19
CA ILE A 51 -8.09 -9.00 6.75
C ILE A 51 -9.28 -9.73 7.39
N ALA A 52 -9.33 -11.06 7.30
CA ALA A 52 -10.41 -11.86 7.87
C ALA A 52 -10.51 -11.70 9.40
N GLY A 53 -9.36 -11.68 10.10
CA GLY A 53 -9.31 -11.46 11.53
C GLY A 53 -9.85 -10.08 11.95
N LEU A 54 -9.45 -9.02 11.22
CA LEU A 54 -9.91 -7.65 11.48
C LEU A 54 -11.43 -7.54 11.31
N TYR A 55 -11.97 -8.00 10.19
CA TYR A 55 -13.42 -7.93 9.95
C TYR A 55 -14.23 -8.79 10.92
N THR A 56 -13.72 -9.97 11.30
CA THR A 56 -14.38 -10.81 12.31
C THR A 56 -14.45 -10.09 13.67
N LEU A 57 -13.43 -9.29 14.02
CA LEU A 57 -13.43 -8.50 15.24
C LEU A 57 -14.46 -7.36 15.15
N ASP A 58 -14.47 -6.64 14.04
CA ASP A 58 -15.39 -5.51 13.81
C ASP A 58 -16.86 -5.98 13.83
N GLU A 59 -17.17 -7.14 13.25
CA GLU A 59 -18.51 -7.74 13.29
C GLU A 59 -19.00 -8.09 14.68
N LYS A 60 -18.07 -8.43 15.60
CA LYS A 60 -18.39 -8.78 16.98
C LYS A 60 -18.56 -7.55 17.89
N MET A 61 -18.22 -6.35 17.42
CA MET A 61 -18.38 -5.14 18.22
C MET A 61 -19.86 -4.76 18.36
N THR A 62 -20.29 -4.47 19.59
CA THR A 62 -21.65 -4.01 19.90
C THR A 62 -21.97 -2.66 19.26
N ILE A 63 -20.98 -1.76 19.20
CA ILE A 63 -21.08 -0.44 18.56
C ILE A 63 -20.14 -0.44 17.36
N ARG A 64 -20.70 -0.24 16.16
CA ARG A 64 -19.91 -0.26 14.91
C ARG A 64 -19.91 1.07 14.15
N LYS A 65 -20.86 1.95 14.46
CA LYS A 65 -20.97 3.25 13.77
C LYS A 65 -20.37 4.34 14.65
N SER A 66 -19.47 5.14 14.09
CA SER A 66 -18.78 6.19 14.85
C SER A 66 -19.73 7.22 15.47
N HIS A 67 -20.86 7.52 14.83
CA HIS A 67 -21.87 8.44 15.36
C HIS A 67 -22.73 7.85 16.49
N GLU A 68 -22.67 6.54 16.72
CA GLU A 68 -23.30 5.86 17.85
C GLU A 68 -22.34 5.74 19.05
N ASN A 69 -21.06 6.06 18.88
CA ASN A 69 -20.06 6.00 19.95
C ASN A 69 -20.32 7.13 20.98
N PRO A 70 -20.59 6.79 22.27
CA PRO A 70 -20.89 7.77 23.30
C PRO A 70 -19.77 8.79 23.53
N GLU A 71 -18.50 8.38 23.43
CA GLU A 71 -17.34 9.26 23.60
C GLU A 71 -17.24 10.29 22.47
N ILE A 72 -17.55 9.88 21.24
CA ILE A 72 -17.60 10.79 20.09
C ILE A 72 -18.72 11.80 20.29
N ILE A 73 -19.92 11.35 20.64
CA ILE A 73 -21.06 12.24 20.92
C ILE A 73 -20.70 13.25 22.02
N GLN A 74 -20.02 12.80 23.07
CA GLN A 74 -19.60 13.63 24.18
C GLN A 74 -18.61 14.72 23.73
N ILE A 75 -17.54 14.36 23.01
CA ILE A 75 -16.54 15.32 22.52
C ILE A 75 -17.18 16.37 21.61
N TYR A 76 -18.14 15.97 20.78
CA TYR A 76 -18.89 16.93 19.96
C TYR A 76 -19.71 17.89 20.82
N LYS A 77 -20.51 17.40 21.76
CA LYS A 77 -21.37 18.24 22.60
C LYS A 77 -20.61 19.15 23.55
N GLU A 78 -19.48 18.70 24.09
CA GLU A 78 -18.74 19.41 25.13
C GLU A 78 -17.67 20.33 24.55
N PHE A 79 -17.10 19.98 23.39
CA PHE A 79 -15.92 20.66 22.88
C PHE A 79 -16.02 21.13 21.43
N LEU A 80 -16.35 20.27 20.47
CA LEU A 80 -16.27 20.61 19.04
C LEU A 80 -17.47 21.43 18.52
N SER A 81 -18.65 21.22 19.09
CA SER A 81 -19.88 21.94 18.77
C SER A 81 -20.75 22.11 20.02
N PRO A 82 -20.38 23.01 20.96
CA PRO A 82 -21.08 23.14 22.23
C PRO A 82 -22.61 23.28 22.08
N GLY A 83 -23.35 22.36 22.68
CA GLY A 83 -24.82 22.37 22.67
C GLY A 83 -25.50 21.53 21.57
N GLU A 84 -24.77 21.03 20.58
CA GLU A 84 -25.30 20.15 19.53
C GLU A 84 -24.26 19.13 19.05
N VAL A 85 -24.66 18.09 18.33
CA VAL A 85 -23.71 17.22 17.61
C VAL A 85 -23.74 17.63 16.16
N ARG A 86 -22.91 18.61 15.79
CA ARG A 86 -22.86 19.13 14.42
C ARG A 86 -21.49 18.85 13.78
N PRO A 87 -21.42 17.96 12.77
CA PRO A 87 -20.21 17.84 11.95
C PRO A 87 -19.99 19.13 11.17
N LEU A 88 -18.75 19.38 10.74
CA LEU A 88 -18.40 20.59 10.00
C LEU A 88 -18.66 21.90 10.78
N SER A 89 -18.64 21.85 12.12
CA SER A 89 -18.59 23.07 12.93
C SER A 89 -17.30 23.84 12.65
N GLU A 90 -17.27 25.14 12.93
CA GLU A 90 -16.10 25.99 12.71
C GLU A 90 -14.87 25.46 13.46
N LYS A 91 -15.02 25.12 14.74
CA LYS A 91 -13.96 24.48 15.53
C LYS A 91 -13.51 23.11 14.99
N ALA A 92 -14.44 22.27 14.50
CA ALA A 92 -14.08 21.01 13.87
C ALA A 92 -13.33 21.22 12.54
N HIS A 93 -13.69 22.25 11.77
CA HIS A 93 -12.98 22.63 10.56
C HIS A 93 -11.55 23.07 10.86
N HIS A 94 -11.35 23.89 11.90
CA HIS A 94 -10.01 24.34 12.28
C HIS A 94 -9.12 23.22 12.86
N LEU A 95 -9.69 22.26 13.60
CA LEU A 95 -8.91 21.21 14.28
C LEU A 95 -8.77 19.91 13.49
N LEU A 96 -9.78 19.51 12.73
CA LEU A 96 -9.88 18.17 12.13
C LEU A 96 -9.76 18.18 10.60
N HIS A 97 -9.86 19.35 9.96
CA HIS A 97 -9.74 19.46 8.51
C HIS A 97 -8.34 19.92 8.09
N THR A 98 -7.99 19.64 6.84
CA THR A 98 -6.70 19.99 6.27
C THR A 98 -6.86 20.63 4.89
N LYS A 99 -5.79 21.22 4.37
CA LYS A 99 -5.70 21.84 3.05
C LYS A 99 -4.58 21.15 2.26
N TYR A 100 -4.67 21.19 0.94
CA TYR A 100 -3.73 20.49 0.03
C TYR A 100 -3.15 21.46 -1.00
N GLY A 101 -2.02 21.09 -1.61
CA GLY A 101 -1.41 21.84 -2.71
C GLY A 101 -1.01 23.27 -2.33
N ASN A 102 -1.43 24.23 -3.15
CA ASN A 102 -1.04 25.64 -3.01
C ASN A 102 -1.58 26.31 -1.73
N ASP A 103 -2.52 25.68 -1.03
CA ASP A 103 -3.13 26.21 0.19
C ASP A 103 -2.37 25.80 1.47
N ILE A 104 -1.39 24.89 1.38
CA ILE A 104 -0.59 24.44 2.52
C ILE A 104 0.17 25.59 3.20
N PRO A 105 0.85 26.51 2.48
CA PRO A 105 1.54 27.63 3.12
C PRO A 105 0.60 28.48 3.97
N LYS A 106 -0.62 28.73 3.48
CA LYS A 106 -1.65 29.48 4.21
C LYS A 106 -2.10 28.74 5.48
N LEU A 107 -2.30 27.43 5.41
CA LEU A 107 -2.63 26.61 6.58
C LEU A 107 -1.53 26.66 7.65
N ILE A 108 -0.26 26.58 7.25
CA ILE A 108 0.88 26.66 8.18
C ILE A 108 0.90 28.02 8.89
N THR A 109 0.64 29.11 8.16
CA THR A 109 0.55 30.46 8.74
C THR A 109 -0.59 30.55 9.74
N GLU A 110 -1.78 30.04 9.41
CA GLU A 110 -2.95 30.00 10.30
C GLU A 110 -2.63 29.22 11.60
N LEU A 111 -2.05 28.02 11.50
CA LEU A 111 -1.72 27.19 12.66
C LEU A 111 -0.65 27.84 13.56
N THR A 112 0.39 28.42 12.96
CA THR A 112 1.46 29.10 13.71
C THR A 112 0.93 30.32 14.45
N ALA A 113 -0.01 31.07 13.86
CA ALA A 113 -0.62 32.23 14.50
C ALA A 113 -1.45 31.86 15.74
N HIS A 114 -2.14 30.71 15.73
CA HIS A 114 -2.93 30.24 16.88
C HIS A 114 -2.09 29.56 17.98
N GLY A 115 -0.91 29.02 17.65
CA GLY A 115 -0.03 28.32 18.61
C GLY A 115 0.77 29.22 19.56
N GLY A 116 0.77 30.54 19.37
CA GLY A 116 1.57 31.49 20.15
C GLY A 116 1.06 31.83 21.56
N HIS A 117 -0.11 31.34 21.97
CA HIS A 117 -0.75 31.72 23.25
C HIS A 117 -0.43 30.80 24.44
N HIS A 118 0.42 29.77 24.28
CA HIS A 118 0.76 28.82 25.35
C HIS A 118 2.26 28.64 25.61
N ALA A 119 3.10 29.55 25.10
CA ALA A 119 4.54 29.59 25.40
C ALA A 119 4.88 30.82 26.26
N ALA A 120 4.43 30.83 27.51
CA ALA A 120 4.89 31.72 28.58
C ALA A 120 4.66 31.03 29.94
#